data_AF-A0A9E4RKG3-F1
#
_entry.id   AF-A0A9E4RKG3-F1
#
_cell.length_a   1.000
_cell.length_b   1.000
_cell.length_c   1.000
_cell.angle_alpha   90.00
_cell.angle_beta   90.00
_cell.angle_gamma   90.00
#
_symmetry.space_group_name_H-M   'P 1'
#
loop_
_entity.id
_entity.type
_entity.pdbx_description
1 polymer ?
#
loop_
_entity_poly.entity_id
_entity_poly.type
_entity_poly.pdbx_seq_one_letter_code
_entity_poly.pdbx_strand_id
1 'polypeptide(L)'
;WTAEARRKLRYFVSQGWGDLPICMAKTHLSISHDPALRGSPSGYTFPISDIRASVGAGFLFTLAGRIETLPGLPSRPLALGMDVDARGEITGLG
;
A
#
# COMPACT_ATOMS: atom_id res chain seq x y z
N TRP A 1 12.89 -8.41 -7.95
CA TRP A 1 13.26 -7.12 -7.35
C TRP A 1 13.73 -6.22 -8.47
N THR A 2 13.21 -5.00 -8.56
CA THR A 2 13.64 -4.02 -9.57
C THR A 2 15.07 -3.53 -9.26
N ALA A 3 15.73 -2.96 -10.26
CA ALA A 3 17.04 -2.32 -10.08
C ALA A 3 16.96 -1.15 -9.08
N GLU A 4 15.85 -0.42 -9.08
CA GLU A 4 15.58 0.67 -8.15
C GLU A 4 15.47 0.20 -6.71
N ALA A 5 14.68 -0.84 -6.43
CA ALA A 5 14.54 -1.41 -5.09
C ALA A 5 15.90 -1.88 -4.54
N ARG A 6 16.70 -2.55 -5.37
CA ARG A 6 18.06 -2.99 -4.99
C ARG A 6 18.99 -1.81 -4.69
N ARG A 7 18.90 -0.73 -5.46
CA ARG A 7 19.70 0.50 -5.23
C ARG A 7 19.31 1.17 -3.91
N LYS A 8 18.02 1.31 -3.65
CA LYS A 8 17.50 1.93 -2.41
C LYS A 8 17.84 1.09 -1.17
N LEU A 9 17.76 -0.24 -1.26
CA LEU A 9 18.21 -1.12 -0.18
C LEU A 9 19.67 -0.85 0.20
N ARG A 10 20.58 -0.86 -0.78
CA ARG A 10 22.01 -0.59 -0.52
C ARG A 10 22.24 0.78 0.12
N TYR A 11 21.49 1.78 -0.34
CA TYR A 11 21.52 3.11 0.26
C TYR A 11 21.06 3.09 1.72
N PHE A 12 19.92 2.48 2.04
CA PHE A 12 19.43 2.43 3.43
C PHE A 12 20.36 1.63 4.35
N VAL A 13 20.97 0.55 3.85
CA VAL A 13 22.01 -0.19 4.58
C VAL A 13 23.22 0.69 4.85
N SER A 14 23.70 1.49 3.89
CA SER A 14 24.83 2.39 4.10
C SER A 14 24.53 3.55 5.06
N GLN A 15 23.26 3.90 5.24
CA GLN A 15 22.80 4.88 6.25
C GLN A 15 22.63 4.27 7.65
N GLY A 16 22.91 2.97 7.84
CA GLY A 16 22.74 2.28 9.12
C GLY A 16 21.29 1.91 9.43
N TRP A 17 20.39 1.94 8.44
CA TRP A 17 18.98 1.54 8.60
C TRP A 17 18.71 0.08 8.23
N GLY A 18 19.77 -0.71 8.06
CA GLY A 18 19.66 -2.12 7.67
C GLY A 18 18.92 -2.99 8.69
N ASP A 19 18.95 -2.60 9.97
CA ASP A 19 18.33 -3.34 11.07
C ASP A 19 16.91 -2.86 11.42
N LEU A 20 16.38 -1.87 10.68
CA LEU A 20 15.01 -1.42 10.89
C LEU A 20 14.01 -2.51 10.47
N PRO A 21 12.90 -2.68 11.22
CA PRO A 21 11.83 -3.60 10.84
C PRO A 21 11.26 -3.27 9.46
N ILE A 22 10.78 -4.31 8.78
CA ILE A 22 10.22 -4.20 7.42
C ILE A 22 8.69 -4.34 7.47
N CYS A 23 8.00 -3.33 6.96
CA CYS A 23 6.57 -3.35 6.70
C CYS A 23 6.29 -3.71 5.22
N MET A 24 5.60 -4.82 5.01
CA MET A 24 5.30 -5.33 3.66
C MET A 24 4.00 -4.74 3.12
N ALA A 25 4.08 -3.78 2.20
CA ALA A 25 2.91 -3.26 1.48
C ALA A 25 2.62 -4.13 0.25
N LYS A 26 1.59 -4.96 0.36
CA LYS A 26 1.11 -5.87 -0.70
C LYS A 26 -0.42 -5.91 -0.73
N THR A 27 -0.99 -6.57 -1.72
CA THR A 27 -2.43 -6.83 -1.73
C THR A 27 -2.88 -7.58 -0.46
N HIS A 28 -4.01 -7.17 0.10
CA HIS A 28 -4.64 -7.83 1.25
C HIS A 28 -5.49 -9.03 0.82
N LEU A 29 -5.80 -9.16 -0.48
CA LEU A 29 -6.67 -10.20 -1.03
C LEU A 29 -5.99 -11.55 -1.21
N SER A 30 -4.66 -11.60 -1.09
CA SER A 30 -3.86 -12.81 -1.26
C SER A 30 -2.70 -12.81 -0.26
N ILE A 31 -2.24 -13.99 0.13
CA ILE A 31 -0.96 -14.17 0.84
C ILE A 31 0.21 -13.72 -0.05
N SER A 32 0.08 -13.92 -1.36
CA SER A 32 1.05 -13.48 -2.37
C SER A 32 0.98 -11.97 -2.64
N HIS A 33 1.61 -11.52 -3.72
CA HIS A 33 1.53 -10.16 -4.24
C HIS A 33 0.38 -9.96 -5.24
N ASP A 34 -0.22 -11.05 -5.73
CA ASP A 34 -1.25 -11.03 -6.79
C ASP A 34 -2.62 -11.36 -6.18
N PRO A 35 -3.62 -10.46 -6.30
CA PRO A 35 -4.96 -10.70 -5.77
C PRO A 35 -5.70 -11.89 -6.41
N ALA A 36 -5.28 -12.36 -7.59
CA ALA A 36 -5.86 -13.52 -8.26
C ALA A 36 -5.44 -14.86 -7.63
N LEU A 37 -4.28 -14.91 -6.95
CA LEU A 37 -3.77 -16.13 -6.33
C LEU A 37 -4.42 -16.35 -4.96
N ARG A 38 -5.52 -17.12 -4.92
CA ARG A 38 -6.30 -17.38 -3.71
C ARG A 38 -5.87 -18.64 -2.97
N GLY A 39 -6.29 -18.76 -1.70
CA GLY A 39 -6.01 -19.92 -0.85
C GLY A 39 -4.57 -19.89 -0.33
N SER A 40 -3.86 -21.00 -0.47
CA SER A 40 -2.45 -21.15 -0.07
C SER A 40 -1.54 -21.29 -1.29
N PRO A 41 -1.32 -20.20 -2.06
CA PRO A 41 -0.43 -20.25 -3.21
C PRO A 41 1.01 -20.58 -2.76
N SER A 42 1.76 -21.25 -3.62
CA SER A 42 3.17 -21.61 -3.40
C SER A 42 3.96 -21.51 -4.70
N GLY A 43 5.30 -21.49 -4.61
CA GLY A 43 6.19 -21.46 -5.79
C GLY A 43 6.21 -20.14 -6.58
N TYR A 44 5.55 -19.08 -6.11
CA TYR A 44 5.58 -17.78 -6.76
C TYR A 44 6.79 -16.95 -6.34
N THR A 45 7.32 -16.15 -7.28
CA THR A 45 8.32 -15.13 -6.97
C THR A 45 7.62 -13.89 -6.44
N PHE A 46 8.03 -13.37 -5.29
CA PHE A 46 7.47 -12.16 -4.71
C PHE A 46 8.22 -10.91 -5.23
N PRO A 47 7.60 -10.07 -6.07
CA PRO A 47 8.26 -8.93 -6.68
C PRO A 47 8.25 -7.73 -5.74
N ILE A 48 9.44 -7.23 -5.40
CA ILE A 48 9.61 -5.92 -4.78
C ILE A 48 9.88 -4.87 -5.87
N SER A 49 8.98 -3.90 -5.98
CA SER A 49 9.05 -2.80 -6.96
C SER A 49 9.79 -1.59 -6.41
N ASP A 50 9.60 -1.27 -5.13
CA ASP A 50 10.20 -0.12 -4.47
C ASP A 50 10.37 -0.36 -2.96
N ILE A 51 11.25 0.41 -2.32
CA ILE A 51 11.48 0.41 -0.87
C ILE A 51 11.55 1.85 -0.39
N ARG A 52 10.84 2.18 0.67
CA ARG A 52 10.80 3.52 1.26
C ARG A 52 11.12 3.44 2.74
N ALA A 53 11.74 4.49 3.28
CA ALA A 53 12.12 4.55 4.68
C ALA A 53 11.21 5.53 5.43
N SER A 54 10.52 5.03 6.44
CA SER A 54 9.79 5.83 7.43
C SER A 54 10.62 5.94 8.69
N VAL A 55 11.72 6.68 8.61
CA VAL A 55 12.73 6.77 9.68
C VAL A 55 12.14 7.30 10.99
N GLY A 56 11.23 8.28 10.92
CA GLY A 56 10.55 8.80 12.11
C GLY A 56 9.63 7.79 12.80
N ALA A 57 9.11 6.81 12.06
CA ALA A 57 8.30 5.72 12.60
C ALA A 57 9.14 4.45 12.88
N GLY A 58 10.43 4.46 12.54
CA GLY A 58 11.36 3.37 12.82
C GLY A 58 11.19 2.13 11.94
N PHE A 59 10.70 2.25 10.69
CA PHE A 59 10.59 1.09 9.79
C PHE A 59 10.89 1.41 8.33
N LEU A 60 11.30 0.40 7.57
CA LEU A 60 11.32 0.41 6.11
C LEU A 60 10.04 -0.21 5.59
N PHE A 61 9.43 0.34 4.55
CA PHE A 61 8.29 -0.30 3.90
C PHE A 61 8.57 -0.62 2.45
N THR A 62 8.32 -1.86 2.08
CA THR A 62 8.53 -2.37 0.72
C THR A 62 7.21 -2.42 -0.02
N LEU A 63 7.23 -1.99 -1.28
CA LEU A 63 6.08 -2.05 -2.16
C LEU A 63 6.18 -3.31 -3.03
N ALA A 64 5.14 -4.14 -2.94
CA ALA A 64 5.03 -5.38 -3.69
C ALA A 64 3.72 -5.41 -4.48
N GLY A 65 3.85 -5.46 -5.81
CA GLY A 65 2.74 -5.28 -6.73
C GLY A 65 2.34 -3.80 -6.88
N ARG A 66 1.13 -3.58 -7.39
CA ARG A 66 0.54 -2.23 -7.56
C ARG A 66 -0.25 -1.90 -6.29
N ILE A 67 0.32 -1.01 -5.46
CA ILE A 67 -0.34 -0.49 -4.26
C ILE A 67 -0.74 0.96 -4.52
N GLU A 68 -2.03 1.22 -4.48
CA GLU A 68 -2.57 2.57 -4.51
C GLU A 68 -2.45 3.17 -3.11
N THR A 69 -1.72 4.29 -3.03
CA THR A 69 -1.53 5.02 -1.76
C THR A 69 -2.52 6.16 -1.60
N LEU A 70 -3.21 6.53 -2.69
CA LEU A 70 -4.27 7.53 -2.72
C LEU A 70 -5.46 6.94 -3.50
N PRO A 71 -6.60 6.68 -2.83
CA PRO A 71 -7.79 6.25 -3.54
C PRO A 71 -8.35 7.41 -4.37
N GLY A 72 -8.79 7.10 -5.59
CA GLY A 72 -9.53 8.04 -6.43
C GLY A 72 -11.01 8.10 -6.05
N LEU A 73 -11.71 9.10 -6.60
CA LEU A 73 -13.17 9.14 -6.56
C LEU A 73 -13.76 8.17 -7.59
N PRO A 74 -14.84 7.45 -7.27
CA PRO A 74 -15.55 6.62 -8.25
C PRO A 74 -16.30 7.50 -9.26
N SER A 75 -16.77 6.90 -10.36
CA SER A 75 -17.50 7.60 -11.43
C SER A 75 -18.74 8.37 -10.94
N ARG A 76 -19.42 7.86 -9.90
CA ARG A 76 -20.43 8.59 -9.13
C ARG A 76 -19.97 8.69 -7.68
N PRO A 77 -19.38 9.82 -7.26
CA PRO A 77 -18.95 10.00 -5.87
C PRO A 77 -20.18 10.15 -4.96
N LEU A 78 -20.06 9.61 -3.73
CA LEU A 78 -21.09 9.72 -2.69
C LEU A 78 -21.46 11.19 -2.38
N ALA A 79 -20.52 12.12 -2.57
CA ALA A 79 -20.73 13.56 -2.44
C ALA A 79 -21.92 14.10 -3.27
N LEU A 80 -22.31 13.45 -4.37
CA LEU A 80 -23.48 13.87 -5.16
C LEU A 80 -24.83 13.60 -4.46
N GLY A 81 -24.86 12.70 -3.48
CA GLY A 81 -26.05 12.40 -2.68
C GLY A 81 -26.01 13.01 -1.28
N MET A 82 -24.90 13.66 -0.91
CA MET A 82 -24.75 14.30 0.39
C MET A 82 -25.45 15.65 0.41
N ASP A 83 -26.38 15.83 1.34
CA ASP A 83 -27.10 17.09 1.54
C ASP A 83 -27.52 17.26 3.00
N VAL A 84 -27.91 18.47 3.40
CA VAL A 84 -28.44 18.78 4.74
C VAL A 84 -29.91 19.14 4.61
N ASP A 85 -30.77 18.41 5.34
CA ASP A 85 -32.21 18.65 5.29
C ASP A 85 -32.62 19.94 6.05
N ALA A 86 -33.90 20.29 5.96
CA ALA A 86 -34.44 21.49 6.61
C ALA A 86 -34.38 21.47 8.15
N ARG A 87 -34.07 20.32 8.76
CA ARG A 87 -33.89 20.15 10.22
C ARG A 87 -32.41 20.20 10.60
N GLY A 88 -31.50 20.34 9.63
CA GLY A 88 -30.06 20.33 9.86
C GLY A 88 -29.47 18.92 9.90
N GLU A 89 -30.22 17.89 9.53
CA GLU A 89 -29.75 16.50 9.53
C GLU A 89 -29.03 16.16 8.22
N ILE A 90 -27.92 15.44 8.32
CA ILE A 90 -27.12 15.07 7.16
C ILE A 90 -27.72 13.83 6.48
N THR A 91 -27.88 13.90 5.17
CA THR A 91 -28.37 12.82 4.30
C THR A 91 -27.26 12.34 3.36
N GLY A 92 -27.38 11.11 2.83
CA GLY A 92 -26.46 10.58 1.79
C GLY A 92 -25.09 10.08 2.26
N LEU A 93 -24.92 9.82 3.56
CA LEU A 93 -23.67 9.36 4.18
C LEU A 93 -23.58 7.83 4.36
N GLY A 94 -24.54 7.08 3.81
CA GLY A 94 -24.67 5.62 3.96
C GLY A 94 -24.76 4.88 2.63
#